data_AF-A0A845WLT2-F1
#
_entry.id   AF-A0A845WLT2-F1
#
_cell.length_a   1.000
_cell.length_b   1.000
_cell.length_c   1.000
_cell.angle_alpha   90.00
_cell.angle_beta   90.00
_cell.angle_gamma   90.00
#
_symmetry.space_group_name_H-M   'P 1'
#
loop_
_entity.id
_entity.type
_entity.pdbx_description
1 polymer ?
#
loop_
_entity_poly.entity_id
_entity_poly.type
_entity_poly.pdbx_seq_one_letter_code
_entity_poly.pdbx_strand_id
1 'polypeptide(L)'
;MVATPQNHQLILIDGHVHLHDCFDIDQLLTSAWENFQRFYGEAGDQENFKAVLLLTEIEPQKWYKRLADLAQNNNQSRVSQGKPWMFHRTQEDFSLYTCNALGQGMFLIAGRQIVTAENLEVLALITDQNLEDGLPLDVTIKAILSAEGIPILPWGVGKWIGNRGKLLYKLLEDKNFP
;
A
#
# COMPACT_ATOMS: atom_id res chain seq x y z
N MET A 1 13.41 -5.32 -41.72
CA MET A 1 12.57 -5.61 -40.55
C MET A 1 12.76 -4.45 -39.58
N VAL A 2 11.76 -3.58 -39.44
CA VAL A 2 11.80 -2.48 -38.47
C VAL A 2 11.48 -3.09 -37.12
N ALA A 3 12.40 -3.00 -36.15
CA ALA A 3 12.14 -3.45 -34.80
C ALA A 3 11.02 -2.60 -34.21
N THR A 4 9.91 -3.23 -33.85
CA THR A 4 8.85 -2.59 -33.06
C THR A 4 9.45 -2.24 -31.70
N PRO A 5 9.41 -0.98 -31.24
CA PRO A 5 9.92 -0.65 -29.91
C PRO A 5 9.13 -1.43 -28.86
N GLN A 6 9.83 -2.16 -28.00
CA GLN A 6 9.22 -2.76 -26.82
C GLN A 6 8.72 -1.63 -25.93
N ASN A 7 7.39 -1.50 -25.84
CA ASN A 7 6.74 -0.52 -24.99
C ASN A 7 6.87 -1.00 -23.54
N HIS A 8 7.99 -0.67 -22.90
CA HIS A 8 8.21 -0.98 -21.49
C HIS A 8 7.35 -0.04 -20.66
N GLN A 9 6.37 -0.62 -19.97
CA GLN A 9 5.54 0.12 -19.03
C GLN A 9 6.26 0.16 -17.68
N LEU A 10 6.65 1.36 -17.24
CA LEU A 10 7.29 1.56 -15.95
C LEU A 10 6.21 1.55 -14.85
N ILE A 11 6.45 0.80 -13.77
CA ILE A 11 5.60 0.85 -12.57
C ILE A 11 6.46 1.37 -11.42
N LEU A 12 6.03 2.49 -10.84
CA LEU A 12 6.63 3.07 -9.65
C LEU A 12 5.76 2.75 -8.46
N ILE A 13 6.35 2.17 -7.41
CA ILE A 13 5.64 1.69 -6.24
C ILE A 13 6.24 2.35 -5.00
N ASP A 14 5.40 3.04 -4.22
CA ASP A 14 5.70 3.34 -2.82
C ASP A 14 5.16 2.20 -1.95
N GLY A 15 6.07 1.47 -1.31
CA GLY A 15 5.76 0.21 -0.63
C GLY A 15 5.23 0.34 0.79
N HIS A 16 5.20 1.55 1.37
CA HIS A 16 4.84 1.74 2.78
C HIS A 16 4.20 3.12 3.00
N VAL A 17 2.88 3.21 2.81
CA VAL A 17 2.15 4.49 2.90
C VAL A 17 1.12 4.48 4.01
N HIS A 18 1.27 5.38 4.97
CA HIS A 18 0.26 5.64 5.99
C HIS A 18 -0.64 6.81 5.61
N LEU A 19 -1.95 6.67 5.84
CA LEU A 19 -2.91 7.76 5.81
C LEU A 19 -3.30 8.05 7.25
N HIS A 20 -3.32 9.34 7.66
CA HIS A 20 -3.71 9.74 9.01
C HIS A 20 -4.80 10.81 8.99
N ASP A 21 -5.70 10.75 9.98
CA ASP A 21 -6.81 11.69 10.14
C ASP A 21 -6.38 13.15 10.29
N CYS A 22 -5.14 13.38 10.75
CA CYS A 22 -4.57 14.72 10.91
C CYS A 22 -4.04 15.34 9.61
N PHE A 23 -4.00 14.60 8.49
CA PHE A 23 -3.51 15.09 7.21
C PHE A 23 -4.62 15.15 6.16
N ASP A 24 -4.51 16.15 5.27
CA ASP A 24 -5.40 16.30 4.13
C ASP A 24 -5.03 15.30 3.03
N ILE A 25 -5.97 14.41 2.70
CA ILE A 25 -5.74 13.35 1.71
C ILE A 25 -5.44 13.90 0.31
N ASP A 26 -6.03 15.02 -0.09
CA ASP A 26 -5.73 15.62 -1.40
C ASP A 26 -4.32 16.20 -1.43
N GLN A 27 -3.87 16.81 -0.35
CA GLN A 27 -2.47 17.25 -0.23
C GLN A 27 -1.52 16.06 -0.31
N LEU A 28 -1.82 14.96 0.39
CA LEU A 28 -1.02 13.73 0.34
C LEU A 28 -0.94 13.17 -1.08
N LEU A 29 -2.07 13.00 -1.77
CA LEU A 29 -2.11 12.46 -3.14
C LEU A 29 -1.40 13.36 -4.15
N THR A 30 -1.54 14.69 -3.99
CA THR A 30 -0.82 15.67 -4.82
C THR A 30 0.69 15.54 -4.62
N SER A 31 1.15 15.52 -3.36
CA SER A 31 2.58 15.35 -3.06
C SER A 31 3.13 13.99 -3.50
N ALA A 32 2.36 12.91 -3.38
CA ALA A 32 2.73 11.58 -3.86
C ALA A 32 2.92 11.59 -5.38
N TRP A 33 2.00 12.18 -6.13
CA TRP A 33 2.10 12.32 -7.57
C TRP A 33 3.33 13.14 -7.99
N GLU A 34 3.56 14.30 -7.36
CA GLU A 34 4.73 15.13 -7.62
C GLU A 34 6.05 14.39 -7.35
N ASN A 35 6.10 13.54 -6.33
CA ASN A 35 7.27 12.71 -6.05
C ASN A 35 7.49 11.65 -7.13
N PHE A 36 6.45 10.93 -7.56
CA PHE A 36 6.57 9.99 -8.69
C PHE A 36 7.01 10.69 -9.98
N GLN A 37 6.45 11.86 -10.27
CA GLN A 37 6.86 12.67 -11.42
C GLN A 37 8.31 13.12 -11.32
N ARG A 38 8.82 13.45 -10.14
CA ARG A 38 10.23 13.80 -9.96
C ARG A 38 11.16 12.63 -10.29
N PHE A 39 10.85 11.44 -9.76
CA PHE A 39 11.63 10.22 -10.07
C PHE A 39 11.58 9.85 -11.56
N TYR A 40 10.45 10.11 -12.23
CA TYR A 40 10.31 9.83 -13.65
C TYR A 40 10.85 10.93 -14.57
N GLY A 41 10.76 12.20 -14.18
CA GLY A 41 11.28 13.35 -14.95
C GLY A 41 12.80 13.32 -15.10
N GLU A 42 13.51 12.66 -14.19
CA GLU A 42 14.94 12.33 -14.32
C GLU A 42 15.20 11.18 -15.33
N ALA A 43 14.18 10.41 -15.71
CA ALA A 43 14.26 9.21 -16.54
C ALA A 43 13.92 9.42 -18.04
N GLY A 44 13.65 10.65 -18.49
CA GLY A 44 13.82 11.05 -19.89
C GLY A 44 12.67 10.87 -20.88
N ASP A 45 11.52 10.33 -20.49
CA ASP A 45 10.29 10.34 -21.31
C ASP A 45 9.12 10.87 -20.47
N GLN A 46 8.14 11.54 -21.07
CA GLN A 46 7.13 12.31 -20.32
C GLN A 46 5.82 11.58 -20.04
N GLU A 47 5.55 10.35 -20.49
CA GLU A 47 4.13 9.89 -20.52
C GLU A 47 3.79 8.42 -20.22
N ASN A 48 4.64 7.56 -19.65
CA ASN A 48 4.20 6.16 -19.49
C ASN A 48 4.63 5.38 -18.24
N PHE A 49 4.52 6.00 -17.06
CA PHE A 49 4.56 5.23 -15.80
C PHE A 49 3.17 5.01 -15.18
N LYS A 50 3.07 3.97 -14.37
CA LYS A 50 1.96 3.76 -13.44
C LYS A 50 2.46 3.94 -12.02
N ALA A 51 1.78 4.76 -11.25
CA ALA A 51 2.05 4.94 -9.82
C ALA A 51 1.17 4.00 -8.99
N VAL A 52 1.76 3.45 -7.93
CA VAL A 52 1.10 2.58 -6.97
C VAL A 52 1.52 3.00 -5.55
N LEU A 53 0.54 3.19 -4.68
CA LEU A 53 0.73 3.36 -3.25
C LEU A 53 0.24 2.10 -2.54
N LEU A 54 1.12 1.42 -1.80
CA LEU A 54 0.75 0.32 -0.91
C LEU A 54 0.43 0.88 0.47
N LEU A 55 -0.85 0.89 0.81
CA LEU A 55 -1.32 1.39 2.10
C LEU A 55 -0.90 0.44 3.22
N THR A 56 -0.52 0.99 4.37
CA THR A 56 -0.12 0.25 5.56
C THR A 56 -0.88 0.77 6.78
N GLU A 57 -2.19 0.63 6.77
CA GLU A 57 -3.05 1.19 7.82
C GLU A 57 -2.73 0.61 9.20
N ILE A 58 -2.80 1.45 10.23
CA ILE A 58 -2.65 1.05 11.63
C ILE A 58 -4.01 1.21 12.29
N GLU A 59 -4.47 0.21 13.07
CA GLU A 59 -5.72 0.32 13.81
C GLU A 59 -5.71 1.57 14.75
N PRO A 60 -6.86 2.24 14.93
CA PRO A 60 -8.20 1.89 14.43
C PRO A 60 -8.53 2.46 13.03
N GLN A 61 -7.53 2.92 12.26
CA GLN A 61 -7.74 3.64 11.01
C GLN A 61 -8.23 2.69 9.90
N LYS A 62 -9.21 3.16 9.11
CA LYS A 62 -9.88 2.40 8.04
C LYS A 62 -10.08 3.26 6.80
N TRP A 63 -9.00 3.91 6.36
CA TRP A 63 -9.01 4.83 5.22
C TRP A 63 -9.36 4.14 3.90
N TYR A 64 -8.81 2.96 3.62
CA TYR A 64 -9.11 2.20 2.41
C TYR A 64 -10.62 2.02 2.30
N LYS A 65 -11.25 1.44 3.32
CA LYS A 65 -12.70 1.24 3.37
C LYS A 65 -13.46 2.55 3.15
N ARG A 66 -13.08 3.64 3.83
CA ARG A 66 -13.70 4.96 3.66
C ARG A 66 -13.62 5.46 2.21
N LEU A 67 -12.45 5.35 1.57
CA LEU A 67 -12.25 5.75 0.17
C LEU A 67 -13.02 4.85 -0.79
N ALA A 68 -13.09 3.56 -0.46
CA ALA A 68 -13.74 2.55 -1.27
C ALA A 68 -15.28 2.66 -1.22
N ASP A 69 -15.84 3.10 -0.09
CA ASP A 69 -17.24 3.47 0.09
C ASP A 69 -17.57 4.78 -0.66
N LEU A 70 -16.66 5.77 -0.64
CA LEU A 70 -16.81 6.98 -1.44
C LEU A 70 -16.91 6.65 -2.94
N ALA A 71 -16.07 5.73 -3.44
CA ALA A 71 -16.06 5.32 -4.85
C ALA A 71 -17.36 4.65 -5.34
N GLN A 72 -18.21 4.12 -4.44
CA GLN A 72 -19.49 3.49 -4.82
C GLN A 72 -20.63 4.50 -5.03
N ASN A 73 -20.55 5.68 -4.40
CA ASN A 73 -21.60 6.69 -4.44
C ASN A 73 -21.46 7.57 -5.70
N ASN A 74 -21.89 7.00 -6.83
CA ASN A 74 -21.80 7.36 -8.27
C ASN A 74 -22.00 8.83 -8.74
N ASN A 75 -21.65 9.87 -7.99
CA ASN A 75 -21.84 11.28 -8.40
C ASN A 75 -20.62 12.19 -8.15
N GLN A 76 -19.41 11.76 -8.55
CA GLN A 76 -18.13 12.46 -8.35
C GLN A 76 -17.58 12.27 -6.92
N SER A 77 -17.04 11.09 -6.67
CA SER A 77 -16.49 10.62 -5.39
C SER A 77 -15.23 11.37 -4.98
N ARG A 78 -15.39 12.62 -4.56
CA ARG A 78 -14.37 13.43 -3.89
C ARG A 78 -14.50 13.24 -2.38
N VAL A 79 -13.39 13.35 -1.64
CA VAL A 79 -13.45 13.36 -0.16
C VAL A 79 -14.19 14.60 0.34
N SER A 80 -14.20 15.70 -0.43
CA SER A 80 -15.01 16.91 -0.17
C SER A 80 -15.26 17.70 -1.47
N GLN A 81 -16.30 18.54 -1.51
CA GLN A 81 -16.56 19.41 -2.67
C GLN A 81 -15.36 20.33 -2.96
N GLY A 82 -15.02 20.51 -4.24
CA GLY A 82 -13.89 21.34 -4.65
C GLY A 82 -12.51 20.67 -4.62
N LYS A 83 -12.39 19.46 -4.06
CA LYS A 83 -11.14 18.70 -4.04
C LYS A 83 -10.77 18.08 -5.40
N PRO A 84 -9.48 18.01 -5.77
CA PRO A 84 -9.07 17.58 -7.12
C PRO A 84 -9.15 16.07 -7.34
N TRP A 85 -8.99 15.22 -6.32
CA TRP A 85 -8.90 13.78 -6.48
C TRP A 85 -10.26 13.07 -6.40
N MET A 86 -10.45 12.10 -7.28
CA MET A 86 -11.64 11.25 -7.41
C MET A 86 -11.22 9.78 -7.29
N PHE A 87 -12.05 8.96 -6.65
CA PHE A 87 -11.76 7.54 -6.41
C PHE A 87 -12.69 6.64 -7.21
N HIS A 88 -12.12 5.58 -7.77
CA HIS A 88 -12.81 4.58 -8.58
C HIS A 88 -12.45 3.18 -8.09
N ARG A 89 -13.46 2.30 -8.01
CA ARG A 89 -13.24 0.88 -7.78
C ARG A 89 -12.56 0.26 -9.00
N THR A 90 -11.64 -0.65 -8.76
CA THR A 90 -11.06 -1.55 -9.76
C THR A 90 -11.86 -2.87 -9.77
N GLN A 91 -11.32 -3.92 -10.37
CA GLN A 91 -11.95 -5.26 -10.32
C GLN A 91 -11.62 -6.01 -9.04
N GLU A 92 -10.56 -5.61 -8.34
CA GLU A 92 -10.09 -6.21 -7.11
C GLU A 92 -10.68 -5.48 -5.88
N ASP A 93 -11.14 -6.24 -4.90
CA ASP A 93 -11.78 -5.69 -3.69
C ASP A 93 -10.85 -4.86 -2.80
N PHE A 94 -9.53 -5.05 -2.97
CA PHE A 94 -8.46 -4.41 -2.22
C PHE A 94 -7.72 -3.31 -3.01
N SER A 95 -8.20 -2.90 -4.19
CA SER A 95 -7.58 -1.79 -4.91
C SER A 95 -8.56 -0.70 -5.34
N LEU A 96 -8.03 0.51 -5.47
CA LEU A 96 -8.74 1.68 -5.98
C LEU A 96 -7.84 2.38 -7.01
N TYR A 97 -8.46 3.01 -7.99
CA TYR A 97 -7.79 3.98 -8.85
C TYR A 97 -8.21 5.38 -8.44
N THR A 98 -7.24 6.26 -8.15
CA THR A 98 -7.50 7.66 -7.88
C THR A 98 -6.96 8.52 -9.00
N CYS A 99 -7.73 9.52 -9.43
CA CYS A 99 -7.34 10.44 -10.49
C CYS A 99 -7.88 11.84 -10.28
N ASN A 100 -7.32 12.83 -10.98
CA ASN A 100 -7.81 14.20 -10.98
C ASN A 100 -8.15 14.70 -12.39
N ALA A 101 -8.72 15.91 -12.47
CA ALA A 101 -9.13 16.53 -13.73
C ALA A 101 -7.97 16.83 -14.70
N LEU A 102 -6.72 16.78 -14.24
CA LEU A 102 -5.52 16.96 -15.06
C LEU A 102 -5.03 15.63 -15.68
N GLY A 103 -5.75 14.52 -15.47
CA GLY A 103 -5.36 13.20 -15.97
C GLY A 103 -4.26 12.51 -15.16
N GLN A 104 -3.88 13.08 -14.02
CA GLN A 104 -2.94 12.47 -13.08
C GLN A 104 -3.66 11.35 -12.33
N GLY A 105 -3.01 10.21 -12.11
CA GLY A 105 -3.66 9.09 -11.43
C GLY A 105 -2.76 7.95 -11.01
N MET A 106 -3.13 7.31 -9.90
CA MET A 106 -2.36 6.25 -9.27
C MET A 106 -3.29 5.19 -8.66
N PHE A 107 -2.75 4.00 -8.45
CA PHE A 107 -3.44 2.93 -7.74
C PHE A 107 -3.18 3.04 -6.24
N LEU A 108 -4.22 2.84 -5.43
CA LEU A 108 -4.13 2.65 -3.99
C LEU A 108 -4.46 1.19 -3.70
N ILE A 109 -3.52 0.48 -3.08
CA ILE A 109 -3.68 -0.94 -2.73
C ILE A 109 -3.81 -1.05 -1.22
N ALA A 110 -4.86 -1.73 -0.76
CA ALA A 110 -5.09 -1.96 0.65
C ALA A 110 -3.96 -2.78 1.27
N GLY A 111 -3.67 -2.44 2.51
CA GLY A 111 -2.76 -3.18 3.36
C GLY A 111 -2.76 -2.60 4.76
N ARG A 112 -2.14 -3.34 5.67
CA ARG A 112 -2.15 -3.06 7.11
C ARG A 112 -0.78 -3.25 7.71
N GLN A 113 -0.48 -2.49 8.75
CA GLN A 113 0.63 -2.74 9.65
C GLN A 113 0.08 -3.34 10.95
N ILE A 114 0.47 -4.59 11.23
CA ILE A 114 0.03 -5.38 12.38
C ILE A 114 1.15 -5.43 13.39
N VAL A 115 0.85 -5.21 14.67
CA VAL A 115 1.81 -5.35 15.77
C VAL A 115 1.58 -6.71 16.45
N THR A 116 2.57 -7.60 16.42
CA THR A 116 2.48 -8.95 17.01
C THR A 116 2.58 -8.91 18.54
N ALA A 117 2.30 -10.06 19.19
CA ALA A 117 2.48 -10.28 20.63
C ALA A 117 3.90 -9.91 21.13
N GLU A 118 4.90 -10.10 20.28
CA GLU A 118 6.31 -9.82 20.56
C GLU A 118 6.70 -8.36 20.30
N ASN A 119 5.72 -7.50 19.99
CA ASN A 119 5.90 -6.11 19.57
C ASN A 119 6.80 -6.03 18.32
N LEU A 120 6.58 -6.91 17.36
CA LEU A 120 7.13 -6.84 16.01
C LEU A 120 6.05 -6.31 15.07
N GLU A 121 6.41 -5.40 14.17
CA GLU A 121 5.49 -5.00 13.11
C GLU A 121 5.66 -5.92 11.92
N VAL A 122 4.53 -6.32 11.34
CA VAL A 122 4.41 -7.07 10.07
C VAL A 122 3.44 -6.32 9.19
N LEU A 123 3.79 -6.07 7.93
CA LEU A 123 2.84 -5.56 6.95
C LEU A 123 2.08 -6.72 6.32
N ALA A 124 0.78 -6.54 6.16
CA ALA A 124 -0.09 -7.37 5.35
C ALA A 124 -0.46 -6.57 4.11
N LEU A 125 0.22 -6.78 2.99
CA LEU A 125 -0.04 -6.04 1.75
C LEU A 125 -0.97 -6.83 0.82
N ILE A 126 -1.66 -6.12 -0.08
CA ILE A 126 -2.54 -6.70 -1.11
C ILE A 126 -3.70 -7.49 -0.47
N THR A 127 -4.27 -6.93 0.59
CA THR A 127 -5.43 -7.50 1.26
C THR A 127 -6.16 -6.38 2.01
N ASP A 128 -7.49 -6.41 1.98
CA ASP A 128 -8.36 -5.55 2.78
C ASP A 128 -8.97 -6.29 3.98
N GLN A 129 -8.55 -7.54 4.21
CA GLN A 129 -9.03 -8.37 5.31
C GLN A 129 -8.66 -7.78 6.67
N ASN A 130 -9.58 -7.92 7.61
CA ASN A 130 -9.35 -7.47 8.98
C ASN A 130 -8.48 -8.49 9.73
N LEU A 131 -7.22 -8.15 9.94
CA LEU A 131 -6.25 -8.95 10.68
C LEU A 131 -6.01 -8.34 12.06
N GLU A 132 -5.96 -9.18 13.08
CA GLU A 132 -5.90 -8.77 14.49
C GLU A 132 -4.47 -8.49 14.94
N ASP A 133 -4.28 -7.42 15.71
CA ASP A 133 -3.05 -7.15 16.45
C ASP A 133 -2.87 -8.11 17.64
N GLY A 134 -1.65 -8.21 18.14
CA GLY A 134 -1.32 -8.95 19.37
C GLY A 134 -1.24 -10.47 19.20
N LEU A 135 -1.44 -11.00 17.99
CA LEU A 135 -1.20 -12.41 17.69
C LEU A 135 0.32 -12.71 17.63
N PRO A 136 0.77 -13.94 17.97
CA PRO A 136 2.16 -14.33 17.79
C PRO A 136 2.63 -14.14 16.34
N LEU A 137 3.94 -13.90 16.14
CA LEU A 137 4.49 -13.63 14.81
C LEU A 137 4.15 -14.71 13.77
N ASP A 138 4.28 -15.98 14.13
CA ASP A 138 4.04 -17.10 13.21
C ASP A 138 2.55 -17.24 12.85
N VAL A 139 1.67 -17.00 13.82
CA VAL A 139 0.22 -16.97 13.63
C VAL A 139 -0.18 -15.80 12.74
N THR A 140 0.39 -14.62 12.99
CA THR A 140 0.17 -13.41 12.18
C THR A 140 0.54 -13.65 10.72
N ILE A 141 1.72 -14.19 10.44
CA ILE A 141 2.16 -14.45 9.06
C ILE A 141 1.24 -15.47 8.37
N LYS A 142 0.88 -16.57 9.05
CA LYS A 142 -0.05 -17.56 8.51
C LYS A 142 -1.44 -16.98 8.24
N ALA A 143 -1.91 -16.07 9.09
CA ALA A 143 -3.18 -15.37 8.89
C ALA A 143 -3.14 -14.48 7.65
N ILE A 144 -2.04 -13.74 7.44
CA ILE A 144 -1.84 -12.92 6.23
C ILE A 144 -1.87 -13.79 4.97
N LEU A 145 -1.13 -14.90 4.96
CA LEU A 145 -1.10 -15.83 3.82
C LEU A 145 -2.47 -16.47 3.56
N SER A 146 -3.21 -16.81 4.62
CA SER A 146 -4.57 -17.35 4.51
C SER A 146 -5.57 -16.33 3.97
N ALA A 147 -5.28 -15.03 4.14
CA ALA A 147 -6.02 -13.92 3.56
C ALA A 147 -5.51 -13.53 2.16
N GLU A 148 -4.71 -14.40 1.52
CA GLU A 148 -4.07 -14.20 0.21
C GLU A 148 -3.19 -12.94 0.13
N GLY A 149 -2.83 -12.37 1.27
CA GLY A 149 -1.96 -11.20 1.38
C GLY A 149 -0.48 -11.57 1.36
N ILE A 150 0.36 -10.54 1.23
CA ILE A 150 1.82 -10.67 1.27
C ILE A 150 2.33 -10.19 2.64
N PRO A 151 2.89 -11.10 3.47
CA PRO A 151 3.51 -10.72 4.72
C PRO A 151 4.88 -10.08 4.44
N ILE A 152 5.12 -8.88 4.97
CA ILE A 152 6.42 -8.20 4.88
C ILE A 152 6.88 -7.85 6.29
N LEU A 153 8.16 -8.08 6.57
CA LEU A 153 8.83 -7.57 7.77
C LEU A 153 9.48 -6.22 7.43
N PRO A 154 8.86 -5.07 7.78
CA PRO A 154 9.45 -3.78 7.49
C PRO A 154 10.68 -3.57 8.36
N TRP A 155 11.67 -2.85 7.84
CA TRP A 155 12.94 -2.67 8.54
C TRP A 155 12.76 -1.85 9.82
N GLY A 156 13.45 -2.25 10.89
CA GLY A 156 13.57 -1.46 12.10
C GLY A 156 14.72 -2.00 12.97
N VAL A 157 15.64 -1.12 13.36
CA VAL A 157 16.87 -1.49 14.09
C VAL A 157 16.58 -2.41 15.29
N GLY A 158 15.56 -2.07 16.09
CA GLY A 158 15.20 -2.81 17.31
C GLY A 158 14.64 -4.22 17.10
N LYS A 159 14.26 -4.58 15.86
CA LYS A 159 13.71 -5.91 15.53
C LYS A 159 14.80 -6.99 15.52
N TRP A 160 16.02 -6.61 15.16
CA TRP A 160 17.13 -7.54 14.91
C TRP A 160 17.96 -7.88 16.17
N ILE A 161 17.68 -7.26 17.31
CA ILE A 161 18.48 -7.38 18.53
C ILE A 161 17.68 -8.10 19.63
N GLY A 162 18.38 -8.87 20.47
CA GLY A 162 17.81 -9.51 21.66
C GLY A 162 16.86 -10.66 21.35
N ASN A 163 15.80 -10.80 22.15
CA ASN A 163 14.84 -11.90 21.99
C ASN A 163 14.07 -11.83 20.68
N ARG A 164 13.75 -10.61 20.20
CA ARG A 164 13.09 -10.37 18.91
C ARG A 164 13.96 -10.84 17.73
N GLY A 165 15.25 -10.52 17.77
CA GLY A 165 16.21 -11.00 16.76
C GLY A 165 16.28 -12.53 16.72
N LYS A 166 16.40 -13.20 17.87
CA LYS A 166 16.44 -14.67 17.95
C LYS A 166 15.19 -15.33 17.36
N LEU A 167 14.01 -14.75 17.61
CA LEU A 167 12.75 -15.24 17.05
C LEU A 167 12.75 -15.12 15.51
N LEU A 168 13.15 -13.96 14.98
CA LEU A 168 13.24 -13.72 13.53
C LEU A 168 14.25 -14.66 12.86
N TYR A 169 15.44 -14.83 13.43
CA TYR A 169 16.44 -15.77 12.90
C TYR A 169 15.89 -17.19 12.82
N LYS A 170 15.23 -17.66 13.89
CA LYS A 170 14.62 -19.00 13.90
C LYS A 170 13.57 -19.14 12.80
N LEU A 171 12.74 -18.12 12.59
CA LEU A 171 11.69 -18.14 11.56
C LEU A 171 12.29 -18.12 10.15
N LEU A 172 13.32 -17.30 9.90
CA LEU A 172 13.99 -17.22 8.59
C LEU A 172 14.82 -18.47 8.25
N GLU A 173 15.30 -19.21 9.25
CA GLU A 173 16.04 -20.47 9.07
C GLU A 173 15.11 -21.69 8.90
N ASP A 174 13.83 -21.57 9.26
CA ASP A 174 12.87 -22.66 9.15
C ASP A 174 12.42 -22.85 7.70
N LYS A 175 13.02 -23.84 7.03
CA LYS A 175 12.71 -24.20 5.64
C LYS A 175 11.29 -24.77 5.43
N ASN A 176 10.58 -25.09 6.51
CA ASN A 176 9.20 -25.57 6.45
C ASN A 176 8.20 -24.48 6.80
N PHE A 177 8.68 -23.28 7.14
CA PHE A 177 7.81 -22.12 7.27
C PHE A 177 7.33 -21.74 5.86
N PRO A 178 6.02 -21.49 5.69
CA PRO A 178 5.42 -21.23 4.38
C PRO A 178 6.00 -20.01 3.68
#